data_AF-F2SZB0-F1
#
_entry.id   AF-F2SZB0-F1
#
_cell.length_a   1.000
_cell.length_b   1.000
_cell.length_c   1.000
_cell.angle_alpha   90.00
_cell.angle_beta   90.00
_cell.angle_gamma   90.00
#
_symmetry.space_group_name_H-M   'P 1'
#
loop_
_entity.id
_entity.type
_entity.pdbx_description
1 polymer ?
#
loop_
_entity_poly.entity_id
_entity_poly.type
_entity_poly.pdbx_seq_one_letter_code
_entity_poly.pdbx_strand_id
1 'polypeptide(L)'
;MAKEVQIRNLGGPNYTRGGGRVYDEDGKEIPGGGKGYRYFGRARELPGVKEMFEAATKKRSASELDDAGGRKMDIEMFKKHVDAAYFGYGLDEEDGSLLAYEKKKEKEAFEAVLKKGDDKPIDGWEPLPGDQGDGVEWQLPTLDDVQEELVERRRRKLLDKIG
;
A
#
# COMPACT_ATOMS: atom_id res chain seq x y z
N MET A 1 -14.31 4.50 12.53
CA MET A 1 -15.32 4.22 13.57
C MET A 1 -16.64 3.69 12.99
N ALA A 2 -17.38 4.44 12.16
CA ALA A 2 -18.71 3.98 11.69
C ALA A 2 -18.67 2.73 10.78
N LYS A 3 -17.71 2.66 9.83
CA LYS A 3 -17.55 1.54 8.90
C LYS A 3 -17.21 0.21 9.60
N GLU A 4 -16.33 0.24 10.59
CA GLU A 4 -15.86 -0.96 11.31
C GLU A 4 -16.99 -1.57 12.16
N VAL A 5 -17.86 -0.74 12.72
CA VAL A 5 -19.04 -1.18 13.48
C VAL A 5 -20.08 -1.79 12.54
N GLN A 6 -20.27 -1.21 11.34
CA GLN A 6 -21.21 -1.74 10.35
C GLN A 6 -20.76 -3.10 9.80
N ILE A 7 -19.46 -3.29 9.55
CA ILE A 7 -18.90 -4.59 9.14
C ILE A 7 -19.16 -5.64 10.24
N ARG A 8 -18.96 -5.29 11.51
CA ARG A 8 -19.27 -6.18 12.64
C ARG A 8 -20.76 -6.54 12.70
N ASN A 9 -21.65 -5.56 12.50
CA ASN A 9 -23.09 -5.78 12.59
C ASN A 9 -23.64 -6.61 11.41
N LEU A 10 -22.94 -6.61 10.27
CA LEU A 10 -23.24 -7.46 9.10
C LEU A 10 -22.60 -8.87 9.20
N GLY A 11 -22.05 -9.24 10.37
CA GLY A 11 -21.40 -10.54 10.60
C GLY A 11 -19.96 -10.65 10.12
N GLY A 12 -19.33 -9.53 9.74
CA GLY A 12 -17.93 -9.48 9.32
C GLY A 12 -16.94 -9.36 10.49
N PRO A 13 -15.62 -9.48 10.21
CA PRO A 13 -14.57 -9.48 11.25
C PRO A 13 -14.55 -8.19 12.08
N ASN A 14 -14.32 -8.32 13.40
CA ASN A 14 -14.30 -7.18 14.31
C ASN A 14 -12.91 -6.51 14.36
N TYR A 15 -12.76 -5.40 13.65
CA TYR A 15 -11.51 -4.64 13.58
C TYR A 15 -11.27 -3.68 14.77
N THR A 16 -12.22 -3.58 15.71
CA THR A 16 -12.07 -2.68 16.88
C THR A 16 -11.24 -3.27 18.02
N ARG A 17 -11.02 -4.59 18.02
CA ARG A 17 -10.32 -5.30 19.11
C ARG A 17 -8.97 -5.87 18.63
N GLY A 18 -7.99 -4.98 18.48
CA GLY A 18 -6.55 -5.30 18.49
C GLY A 18 -6.01 -6.04 17.26
N GLY A 19 -4.91 -5.51 16.70
CA GLY A 19 -4.17 -6.20 15.64
C GLY A 19 -3.80 -7.62 16.09
N GLY A 20 -4.17 -8.60 15.25
CA GLY A 20 -3.92 -10.00 15.54
C GLY A 20 -2.44 -10.29 15.74
N ARG A 21 -2.13 -11.25 16.60
CA ARG A 21 -0.77 -11.79 16.75
C ARG A 21 -0.29 -12.27 15.39
N VAL A 22 0.78 -11.68 14.88
CA VAL A 22 1.38 -12.06 13.60
C VAL A 22 2.53 -12.99 13.89
N TYR A 23 2.48 -14.18 13.31
CA TYR A 23 3.50 -15.21 13.43
C TYR A 23 4.42 -15.17 12.21
N ASP A 24 5.71 -15.43 12.41
CA ASP A 24 6.68 -15.60 11.32
C ASP A 24 6.49 -16.95 10.60
N GLU A 25 7.23 -17.20 9.51
CA GLU A 25 7.19 -18.47 8.76
C GLU A 25 7.49 -19.70 9.64
N ASP A 26 8.25 -19.51 10.73
CA ASP A 26 8.57 -20.52 11.74
C ASP A 26 7.55 -20.58 12.91
N GLY A 27 6.44 -19.85 12.83
CA GLY A 27 5.38 -19.85 13.86
C GLY A 27 5.73 -19.09 15.14
N LYS A 28 6.80 -18.29 15.13
CA LYS A 28 7.20 -17.44 16.27
C LYS A 28 6.37 -16.17 16.29
N GLU A 29 5.78 -15.84 17.43
CA GLU A 29 5.04 -14.60 17.61
C GLU A 29 5.98 -13.40 17.46
N ILE A 30 5.66 -12.49 16.54
CA ILE A 30 6.44 -11.27 16.32
C ILE A 30 5.92 -10.19 17.27
N PRO A 31 6.69 -9.79 18.30
CA PRO A 31 6.25 -8.75 19.22
C PRO A 31 6.07 -7.41 18.46
N GLY A 32 4.91 -6.77 18.64
CA GLY A 32 4.59 -5.45 18.05
C GLY A 32 3.66 -5.46 16.82
N GLY A 33 3.04 -6.59 16.48
CA GLY A 33 2.19 -6.77 15.29
C GLY A 33 0.81 -6.07 15.31
N GLY A 34 0.74 -4.77 15.61
CA GLY A 34 -0.57 -4.09 15.73
C GLY A 34 -0.73 -2.72 15.06
N LYS A 35 0.35 -1.97 14.78
CA LYS A 35 0.23 -0.60 14.25
C LYS A 35 1.42 -0.25 13.33
N GLY A 36 1.24 -0.35 12.02
CA GLY A 36 2.17 0.19 11.01
C GLY A 36 2.49 -0.76 9.84
N TYR A 37 2.95 -0.17 8.73
CA TYR A 37 3.52 -0.89 7.60
C TYR A 37 4.85 -1.53 8.00
N ARG A 38 5.07 -2.80 7.61
CA ARG A 38 6.28 -3.57 7.96
C ARG A 38 7.07 -3.85 6.69
N TYR A 39 8.35 -3.51 6.73
CA TYR A 39 9.30 -3.74 5.64
C TYR A 39 10.17 -4.96 6.00
N PHE A 40 10.24 -5.97 5.12
CA PHE A 40 10.99 -7.21 5.34
C PHE A 40 12.10 -7.39 4.30
N GLY A 41 13.20 -8.05 4.68
CA GLY A 41 14.31 -8.35 3.78
C GLY A 41 14.81 -7.12 3.01
N ARG A 42 14.96 -7.25 1.69
CA ARG A 42 15.42 -6.19 0.78
C ARG A 42 14.53 -4.95 0.77
N ALA A 43 13.26 -5.07 1.16
CA ALA A 43 12.35 -3.91 1.25
C ALA A 43 12.81 -2.90 2.31
N ARG A 44 13.59 -3.31 3.33
CA ARG A 44 14.21 -2.38 4.29
C ARG A 44 15.37 -1.60 3.71
N GLU A 45 16.02 -2.10 2.67
CA GLU A 45 17.19 -1.49 2.04
C GLU A 45 16.84 -0.57 0.87
N LEU A 46 15.55 -0.49 0.53
CA LEU A 46 15.09 0.41 -0.51
C LEU A 46 15.43 1.87 -0.15
N PRO A 47 15.87 2.68 -1.13
CA PRO A 47 16.02 4.11 -0.97
C PRO A 47 14.73 4.71 -0.40
N GLY A 48 14.84 5.59 0.61
CA GLY A 48 13.70 6.15 1.35
C GLY A 48 13.25 5.30 2.55
N VAL A 49 13.05 3.99 2.40
CA VAL A 49 12.66 3.12 3.53
C VAL A 49 13.82 2.98 4.52
N LYS A 50 15.03 2.74 4.00
CA LYS A 50 16.26 2.65 4.81
C LYS A 50 16.50 3.93 5.60
N GLU A 51 16.34 5.08 4.96
CA GLU A 51 16.51 6.41 5.55
C GLU A 51 15.46 6.68 6.65
N MET A 52 14.21 6.23 6.48
CA MET A 52 13.20 6.35 7.53
C MET A 52 13.59 5.57 8.79
N PHE A 53 14.16 4.37 8.65
CA PHE A 53 14.61 3.58 9.79
C PHE A 53 15.82 4.20 10.48
N GLU A 54 16.80 4.69 9.73
CA GLU A 54 17.99 5.37 10.26
C GLU A 54 17.64 6.72 10.92
N ALA A 55 16.70 7.48 10.34
CA ALA A 55 16.18 8.70 10.92
C ALA A 55 15.37 8.43 12.21
N ALA A 56 14.59 7.36 12.23
CA ALA A 56 13.81 6.96 13.41
C ALA A 56 14.68 6.43 14.56
N THR A 57 15.81 5.76 14.27
CA THR A 57 16.77 5.36 15.32
C THR A 57 17.50 6.59 15.87
N LYS A 58 17.92 7.53 15.00
CA LYS A 58 18.57 8.78 15.42
C LYS A 58 17.64 9.73 16.17
N LYS A 59 16.35 9.80 15.80
CA LYS A 59 15.35 10.56 16.54
C LYS A 59 15.09 9.96 17.92
N ARG A 60 14.97 8.63 18.04
CA ARG A 60 14.75 7.98 19.35
C ARG A 60 15.90 8.23 20.33
N SER A 61 17.16 8.27 19.87
CA SER A 61 18.30 8.59 20.74
C SER A 61 18.38 10.07 21.12
N ALA A 62 17.70 10.96 20.39
CA ALA A 62 17.65 12.40 20.68
C ALA A 62 16.36 12.83 21.41
N SER A 63 15.27 12.06 21.29
CA SER A 63 13.92 12.47 21.70
C SER A 63 13.44 11.90 23.04
N GLU A 64 14.24 11.10 23.74
CA GLU A 64 13.91 10.70 25.12
C GLU A 64 13.87 11.90 26.10
N LEU A 65 14.19 13.12 25.63
CA LEU A 65 14.18 14.35 26.43
C LEU A 65 13.12 15.41 26.04
N ASP A 66 12.40 15.33 24.90
CA ASP A 66 11.63 16.51 24.39
C ASP A 66 10.28 16.29 23.64
N ASP A 67 9.82 15.04 23.41
CA ASP A 67 8.83 14.76 22.35
C ASP A 67 7.32 14.97 22.71
N ALA A 68 7.00 15.56 23.87
CA ALA A 68 5.61 15.86 24.23
C ALA A 68 5.18 17.30 23.90
N GLY A 69 6.12 18.25 23.79
CA GLY A 69 5.84 19.68 23.63
C GLY A 69 5.86 20.17 22.18
N GLY A 70 6.86 19.78 21.39
CA GLY A 70 7.09 20.32 20.04
C GLY A 70 5.98 20.00 19.04
N ARG A 71 5.50 18.75 19.02
CA ARG A 71 4.47 18.31 18.06
C ARG A 71 3.11 19.00 18.25
N LYS A 72 2.79 19.45 19.47
CA LYS A 72 1.54 20.18 19.75
C LYS A 72 1.59 21.62 19.25
N MET A 73 2.76 22.27 19.39
CA MET A 73 2.96 23.65 18.95
C MET A 73 2.92 23.78 17.43
N ASP A 74 3.51 22.83 16.69
CA ASP A 74 3.45 22.81 15.23
C ASP A 74 2.01 22.69 14.73
N ILE A 75 1.23 21.74 15.25
CA ILE A 75 -0.16 21.54 14.81
C ILE A 75 -1.02 22.77 15.09
N GLU A 76 -0.80 23.45 16.22
CA GLU A 76 -1.58 24.63 16.58
C GLU A 76 -1.21 25.86 15.74
N MET A 77 0.06 26.02 15.38
CA MET A 77 0.51 27.03 14.41
C MET A 77 -0.08 26.78 13.03
N PHE A 78 0.00 25.54 12.52
CA PHE A 78 -0.57 25.19 11.21
C PHE A 78 -2.08 25.41 11.15
N LYS A 79 -2.82 25.10 12.22
CA LYS A 79 -4.27 25.35 12.26
C LYS A 79 -4.66 26.83 12.28
N LYS A 80 -3.80 27.71 12.78
CA LYS A 80 -4.08 29.16 12.89
C LYS A 80 -3.81 29.94 11.61
N HIS A 81 -2.93 29.43 10.74
CA HIS A 81 -2.50 30.13 9.52
C HIS A 81 -3.07 29.51 8.24
N VAL A 82 -3.99 28.55 8.37
CA VAL A 82 -4.55 27.83 7.24
C VAL A 82 -6.04 28.12 7.18
N ASP A 83 -6.43 28.84 6.13
CA ASP A 83 -7.82 29.22 5.90
C ASP A 83 -8.66 28.02 5.44
N ALA A 84 -9.98 28.12 5.59
CA ALA A 84 -10.93 27.08 5.19
C ALA A 84 -10.80 26.70 3.70
N ALA A 85 -10.34 27.62 2.85
CA ALA A 85 -10.02 27.39 1.46
C ALA A 85 -8.96 26.29 1.25
N TYR A 86 -7.96 26.18 2.12
CA TYR A 86 -6.94 25.14 2.05
C TYR A 86 -7.51 23.73 2.28
N PHE A 87 -8.57 23.63 3.09
CA PHE A 87 -9.27 22.37 3.34
C PHE A 87 -10.37 22.09 2.30
N GLY A 88 -10.46 22.88 1.22
CA GLY A 88 -11.45 22.68 0.16
C GLY A 88 -12.84 23.20 0.49
N TYR A 89 -12.98 24.08 1.50
CA TYR A 89 -14.27 24.76 1.79
C TYR A 89 -14.40 26.11 1.07
N GLY A 90 -13.66 26.32 -0.03
CA GLY A 90 -13.76 27.53 -0.84
C GLY A 90 -14.97 27.48 -1.79
N LEU A 91 -15.71 28.59 -1.89
CA LEU A 91 -16.87 28.75 -2.79
C LEU A 91 -16.50 28.74 -4.29
N ASP A 92 -15.21 28.76 -4.63
CA ASP A 92 -14.72 28.84 -6.02
C ASP A 92 -14.91 27.51 -6.79
N GLU A 93 -15.10 26.38 -6.08
CA GLU A 93 -15.40 25.09 -6.70
C GLU A 93 -16.88 24.97 -7.17
N GLU A 94 -17.76 25.91 -6.78
CA GLU A 94 -19.21 25.81 -7.06
C GLU A 94 -19.65 26.34 -8.44
N ASP A 95 -18.80 27.07 -9.18
CA ASP A 95 -19.16 27.65 -10.49
C ASP A 95 -19.07 26.65 -11.65
N GLY A 96 -18.60 25.41 -11.40
CA GLY A 96 -18.52 24.34 -12.40
C GLY A 96 -17.52 24.58 -13.54
N SER A 97 -16.75 25.67 -13.47
CA SER A 97 -15.68 26.03 -14.42
C SER A 97 -14.58 24.96 -14.46
N LEU A 98 -14.20 24.43 -13.29
CA LEU A 98 -13.22 23.34 -13.14
C LEU A 98 -13.71 22.06 -13.83
N LEU A 99 -14.98 21.67 -13.60
CA LEU A 99 -15.60 20.49 -14.21
C LEU A 99 -15.64 20.59 -15.74
N ALA A 100 -15.94 21.78 -16.29
CA ALA A 100 -15.94 22.01 -17.72
C ALA A 100 -14.53 21.88 -18.33
N TYR A 101 -13.51 22.40 -17.64
CA TYR A 101 -12.11 22.27 -18.03
C TYR A 101 -11.64 20.82 -18.00
N GLU A 102 -11.93 20.09 -16.92
CA GLU A 102 -11.58 18.67 -16.76
C GLU A 102 -12.21 17.82 -17.85
N LYS A 103 -13.50 17.99 -18.12
CA LYS A 103 -14.20 17.25 -19.19
C LYS A 103 -13.63 17.53 -20.56
N LYS A 104 -13.17 18.76 -20.82
CA LYS A 104 -12.47 19.10 -22.07
C LYS A 104 -11.13 18.38 -22.15
N LYS A 105 -10.35 18.40 -21.07
CA LYS A 105 -9.04 17.74 -21.00
C LYS A 105 -9.13 16.23 -21.10
N GLU A 106 -10.14 15.61 -20.49
CA GLU A 106 -10.43 14.19 -20.60
C GLU A 106 -10.69 13.79 -22.05
N LYS A 107 -11.53 14.55 -22.76
CA LYS A 107 -11.77 14.31 -24.20
C LYS A 107 -10.50 14.45 -25.02
N GLU A 108 -9.72 15.50 -24.80
CA GLU A 108 -8.44 15.70 -25.47
C GLU A 108 -7.47 14.53 -25.22
N ALA A 109 -7.39 14.04 -23.98
CA ALA A 109 -6.55 12.91 -23.61
C ALA A 109 -7.04 11.60 -24.25
N PHE A 110 -8.35 11.35 -24.23
CA PHE A 110 -8.94 10.17 -24.85
C PHE A 110 -8.72 10.16 -26.37
N GLU A 111 -8.94 11.30 -27.04
CA GLU A 111 -8.65 11.45 -28.47
C GLU A 111 -7.16 11.30 -28.76
N ALA A 112 -6.28 11.81 -27.89
CA ALA A 112 -4.83 11.66 -28.03
C ALA A 112 -4.43 10.19 -27.94
N VAL A 113 -4.93 9.44 -26.95
CA VAL A 113 -4.67 8.00 -26.79
C VAL A 113 -5.21 7.21 -27.99
N LEU A 114 -6.43 7.50 -28.42
CA LEU A 114 -7.04 6.84 -29.58
C LEU A 114 -6.25 7.12 -30.88
N LYS A 115 -5.73 8.34 -31.05
CA LYS A 115 -4.89 8.71 -32.20
C LYS A 115 -3.48 8.13 -32.12
N LYS A 116 -2.93 7.94 -30.91
CA LYS A 116 -1.59 7.41 -30.72
C LYS A 116 -1.48 5.96 -31.16
N GLY A 117 -2.59 5.23 -31.25
CA GLY A 117 -2.62 3.83 -31.62
C GLY A 117 -1.81 2.98 -30.65
N ASP A 118 -1.67 1.69 -30.94
CA ASP A 118 -0.81 0.80 -30.17
C ASP A 118 0.66 1.21 -30.41
N ASP A 119 1.18 2.08 -29.54
CA ASP A 119 2.61 2.36 -29.48
C ASP A 119 3.34 1.02 -29.39
N LYS A 120 4.30 0.80 -30.30
CA LYS A 120 5.09 -0.43 -30.27
C LYS A 120 5.71 -0.57 -28.89
N PRO A 121 5.67 -1.77 -28.29
CA PRO A 121 6.31 -2.00 -27.00
C PRO A 121 7.76 -1.52 -27.03
N ILE A 122 8.21 -0.97 -25.90
CA ILE A 122 9.58 -0.48 -25.72
C ILE A 122 10.55 -1.61 -26.12
N ASP A 123 11.67 -1.27 -26.76
CA ASP A 123 12.67 -2.26 -27.16
C ASP A 123 13.12 -3.10 -25.95
N GLY A 124 12.97 -4.42 -26.02
CA GLY A 124 13.18 -5.36 -24.92
C GLY A 124 11.96 -5.64 -24.02
N TRP A 125 10.78 -5.11 -24.35
CA TRP A 125 9.53 -5.49 -23.67
C TRP A 125 9.05 -6.85 -24.17
N GLU A 126 8.96 -7.81 -23.25
CA GLU A 126 8.32 -9.10 -23.50
C GLU A 126 6.86 -9.03 -23.02
N PRO A 127 5.88 -9.37 -23.89
CA PRO A 127 4.49 -9.42 -23.49
C PRO A 127 4.28 -10.51 -22.43
N LEU A 128 3.30 -10.30 -21.55
CA LEU A 128 2.94 -11.32 -20.57
C LEU A 128 2.41 -12.57 -21.28
N PRO A 129 2.61 -13.77 -20.71
CA PRO A 129 1.99 -14.99 -21.22
C PRO A 129 0.47 -14.78 -21.40
N GLY A 130 -0.05 -15.09 -22.59
CA GLY A 130 -1.46 -14.89 -22.96
C GLY A 130 -1.83 -13.54 -23.57
N ASP A 131 -0.95 -12.55 -23.54
CA ASP A 131 -1.17 -11.23 -24.17
C ASP A 131 -0.75 -11.21 -25.65
N GLN A 132 -0.09 -12.28 -26.13
CA GLN A 132 0.44 -12.42 -27.50
C GLN A 132 -0.64 -12.71 -28.56
N GLY A 133 -1.88 -12.98 -28.16
CA GLY A 133 -2.97 -13.31 -29.10
C GLY A 133 -2.93 -14.73 -29.66
N ASP A 134 -1.99 -15.57 -29.22
CA ASP A 134 -1.83 -16.97 -29.64
C ASP A 134 -2.93 -17.91 -29.09
N GLY A 135 -3.90 -17.39 -28.34
CA GLY A 135 -4.99 -18.16 -27.73
C GLY A 135 -4.58 -19.02 -26.53
N VAL A 136 -3.30 -19.00 -26.15
CA VAL A 136 -2.79 -19.67 -24.95
C VAL A 136 -2.98 -18.75 -23.75
N GLU A 137 -4.07 -18.94 -23.01
CA GLU A 137 -4.33 -18.18 -21.80
C GLU A 137 -3.29 -18.44 -20.71
N TRP A 138 -3.02 -17.43 -19.88
CA TRP A 138 -2.19 -17.59 -18.69
C TRP A 138 -2.85 -18.57 -17.70
N GLN A 139 -2.35 -19.80 -17.66
CA GLN A 139 -2.83 -20.82 -16.74
C GLN A 139 -2.38 -20.49 -15.31
N LEU A 140 -3.30 -19.95 -14.52
CA LEU A 140 -3.10 -19.71 -13.08
C LEU A 140 -3.27 -21.04 -12.32
N PRO A 141 -2.31 -21.46 -11.48
CA PRO A 141 -2.47 -22.63 -10.62
C PRO A 141 -3.72 -22.52 -9.75
N THR A 142 -4.38 -23.66 -9.51
CA THR A 142 -5.53 -23.69 -8.61
C THR A 142 -5.09 -23.58 -7.16
N LEU A 143 -6.04 -23.29 -6.27
CA LEU A 143 -5.77 -23.23 -4.83
C LEU A 143 -5.24 -24.57 -4.30
N ASP A 144 -5.75 -25.69 -4.81
CA ASP A 144 -5.33 -27.03 -4.42
C ASP A 144 -3.87 -27.30 -4.86
N ASP A 145 -3.52 -26.95 -6.11
CA ASP A 145 -2.15 -27.09 -6.63
C ASP A 145 -1.14 -26.30 -5.79
N VAL A 146 -1.50 -25.07 -5.41
CA VAL A 146 -0.66 -24.22 -4.55
C VAL A 146 -0.53 -24.82 -3.15
N GLN A 147 -1.61 -25.37 -2.60
CA GLN A 147 -1.57 -26.02 -1.29
C GLN A 147 -0.66 -27.26 -1.29
N GLU A 148 -0.75 -28.10 -2.32
CA GLU A 148 0.12 -29.27 -2.47
C GLU A 148 1.59 -28.86 -2.56
N GLU A 149 1.92 -27.87 -3.40
CA GLU A 149 3.29 -27.34 -3.54
C GLU A 149 3.84 -26.80 -2.21
N LEU A 150 3.03 -26.06 -1.45
CA LEU A 150 3.42 -25.55 -0.13
C LEU A 150 3.67 -26.67 0.89
N VAL A 151 2.83 -27.71 0.89
CA VAL A 151 3.00 -28.88 1.76
C VAL A 151 4.28 -29.63 1.39
N GLU A 152 4.51 -29.89 0.10
CA GLU A 152 5.73 -30.54 -0.39
C GLU A 152 6.99 -29.75 -0.07
N ARG A 153 6.96 -28.43 -0.27
CA ARG A 153 8.07 -27.55 0.07
C ARG A 153 8.38 -27.59 1.57
N ARG A 154 7.36 -27.66 2.43
CA ARG A 154 7.54 -27.83 3.87
C ARG A 154 8.12 -29.21 4.22
N ARG A 155 7.65 -30.29 3.58
CA ARG A 155 8.19 -31.65 3.75
C ARG A 155 9.67 -31.70 3.38
N ARG A 156 10.05 -31.12 2.23
CA ARG A 156 11.45 -31.06 1.77
C ARG A 156 12.34 -30.31 2.75
N LYS A 157 11.93 -29.12 3.19
CA LYS A 157 12.65 -28.34 4.22
C LYS A 157 12.83 -29.09 5.55
N LEU A 158 11.87 -29.93 5.95
CA LEU A 158 11.98 -30.73 7.17
C LEU A 158 12.95 -31.90 6.99
N LEU A 159 12.93 -32.57 5.83
CA LEU A 159 13.88 -33.63 5.50
C LEU A 159 15.31 -33.11 5.45
N ASP A 160 15.53 -31.95 4.81
CA ASP A 160 16.84 -31.28 4.75
C ASP A 160 17.36 -30.82 6.12
N LYS A 161 16.48 -30.65 7.12
CA LYS A 161 16.87 -30.32 8.51
C LYS A 161 17.19 -31.54 9.35
N ILE A 162 16.78 -32.73 8.93
CA ILE A 162 16.95 -33.99 9.66
C ILE A 162 18.13 -34.81 9.10
N GLY A 163 18.47 -34.64 7.82
CA GLY A 163 19.71 -35.15 7.21
C GLY A 163 20.90 -34.25 7.49
#